data_AF-D5G7G0-F1
#
_entry.id   AF-D5G7G0-F1
#
_cell.length_a   1.000
_cell.length_b   1.000
_cell.length_c   1.000
_cell.angle_alpha   90.00
_cell.angle_beta   90.00
_cell.angle_gamma   90.00
#
_symmetry.space_group_name_H-M   'P 1'
#
loop_
_entity.id
_entity.type
_entity.pdbx_description
1 polymer ?
#
loop_
_entity_poly.entity_id
_entity_poly.type
_entity_poly.pdbx_seq_one_letter_code
_entity_poly.pdbx_strand_id
1 'polypeptide(L)'
;MQLRKALLGLVALASVVSSAAVIPRDGGGGKLPRPVSPKKPRREPEDTKYFRENTDLTGHYDERFFSEIVDYDARLDTLKHMVRAWLLTTAKEGIETWIAHGTLLGWWWNGQILPWDWDLDVQMSADTLTMIGNEYNMTRHKYVSEDGLVEREYLLDVNPWIWQRVRGDGMNVIDARWVDVRNGLYIDITGIAETQPDSMPDILNCKNYHRYHVNDIWPLRDTTFEGVPAKIPYSFDEILITEYRAKALVVTEYEGHRWNTKSKTWDLANDVPAGAEAEQLKNHVREPERYYSVESGGFFYNVFRLLHWW
;
A
#
# COMPACT_ATOMS: atom_id res chain seq x y z
N MET A 1 -48.45 38.66 6.05
CA MET A 1 -47.70 38.61 4.78
C MET A 1 -47.09 37.22 4.63
N GLN A 2 -47.85 36.32 3.99
CA GLN A 2 -47.32 35.07 3.42
C GLN A 2 -46.76 35.38 2.04
N LEU A 3 -45.71 34.69 1.60
CA LEU A 3 -45.53 34.08 0.26
C LEU A 3 -44.12 33.45 0.23
N ARG A 4 -43.97 32.12 0.25
CA ARG A 4 -44.14 31.11 -0.83
C ARG A 4 -42.85 30.85 -1.60
N LYS A 5 -42.38 29.61 -1.44
CA LYS A 5 -41.55 28.84 -2.38
C LYS A 5 -42.20 28.84 -3.77
N ALA A 6 -41.40 28.97 -4.83
CA ALA A 6 -41.80 28.55 -6.17
C ALA A 6 -40.60 28.09 -7.01
N LEU A 7 -40.75 26.85 -7.48
CA LEU A 7 -40.16 26.19 -8.64
C LEU A 7 -40.03 27.09 -9.89
N LEU A 8 -39.07 26.78 -10.76
CA LEU A 8 -39.11 26.84 -12.25
C LEU A 8 -37.64 26.81 -12.73
N GLY A 9 -37.21 26.08 -13.75
CA GLY A 9 -37.90 25.49 -14.89
C GLY A 9 -36.96 25.62 -16.09
N LEU A 10 -36.68 24.52 -16.78
CA LEU A 10 -35.95 24.48 -18.04
C LEU A 10 -36.66 25.33 -19.09
N VAL A 11 -35.94 26.23 -19.78
CA VAL A 11 -36.35 26.74 -21.11
C VAL A 11 -35.11 26.94 -21.98
N ALA A 12 -35.12 26.23 -23.12
CA ALA A 12 -34.22 26.42 -24.24
C ALA A 12 -34.54 27.73 -24.98
N LEU A 13 -33.52 28.43 -25.46
CA LEU A 13 -33.69 29.38 -26.57
C LEU A 13 -32.67 29.08 -27.66
N ALA A 14 -33.23 28.69 -28.81
CA ALA A 14 -32.60 28.71 -30.10
C ALA A 14 -32.37 30.17 -30.54
N SER A 15 -31.20 30.44 -31.10
CA SER A 15 -30.97 31.60 -31.95
C SER A 15 -30.67 31.12 -33.36
N VAL A 16 -31.66 31.30 -34.23
CA VAL A 16 -31.54 31.26 -35.68
C VAL A 16 -31.11 32.64 -36.12
N VAL A 17 -29.98 32.76 -36.82
CA VAL A 17 -29.81 33.84 -37.80
C VAL A 17 -29.37 33.24 -39.13
N SER A 18 -30.24 33.48 -40.09
CA SER A 18 -30.20 33.14 -41.50
C SER A 18 -29.04 33.84 -42.21
N SER A 19 -28.39 33.16 -43.13
CA SER A 19 -27.63 33.80 -44.21
C SER A 19 -27.95 33.07 -45.50
N ALA A 20 -28.53 33.82 -46.43
CA ALA A 20 -29.05 33.35 -47.69
C ALA A 20 -27.95 32.83 -48.64
N ALA A 21 -28.38 31.92 -49.50
CA ALA A 21 -27.60 31.11 -50.41
C ALA A 21 -26.74 31.90 -51.42
N VAL A 22 -25.57 31.34 -51.71
CA VAL A 22 -24.91 31.48 -53.02
C VAL A 22 -24.69 30.07 -53.56
N ILE A 23 -25.37 29.75 -54.66
CA ILE A 23 -25.19 28.52 -55.42
C ILE A 23 -24.17 28.80 -56.54
N PRO A 24 -23.10 28.00 -56.65
CA PRO A 24 -22.47 27.73 -57.94
C PRO A 24 -22.78 26.31 -58.42
N ARG A 25 -23.05 26.21 -59.72
CA ARG A 25 -23.40 25.01 -60.46
C ARG A 25 -22.22 24.04 -60.64
N ASP A 26 -22.56 22.77 -60.35
CA ASP A 26 -22.37 21.55 -61.14
C ASP A 26 -20.97 20.98 -61.42
N GLY A 27 -20.83 19.66 -61.18
CA GLY A 27 -19.61 18.89 -61.46
C GLY A 27 -19.48 17.54 -60.72
N GLY A 28 -20.34 16.56 -61.05
CA GLY A 28 -20.00 15.13 -61.17
C GLY A 28 -19.47 14.32 -59.96
N GLY A 29 -20.25 13.32 -59.54
CA GLY A 29 -19.72 12.10 -58.90
C GLY A 29 -20.32 11.72 -57.54
N GLY A 30 -21.62 11.40 -57.49
CA GLY A 30 -22.26 10.89 -56.26
C GLY A 30 -21.75 9.49 -55.87
N LYS A 31 -21.04 9.39 -54.75
CA LYS A 31 -20.90 8.12 -54.00
C LYS A 31 -22.08 8.00 -53.03
N LEU A 32 -22.85 6.93 -53.17
CA LEU A 32 -23.92 6.56 -52.22
C LEU A 32 -23.35 6.44 -50.79
N PRO A 33 -24.04 6.95 -49.76
CA PRO A 33 -23.61 6.80 -48.38
C PRO A 33 -23.69 5.31 -47.98
N ARG A 34 -22.58 4.78 -47.44
CA ARG A 34 -22.52 3.42 -46.90
C ARG A 34 -23.43 3.31 -45.67
N PRO A 35 -24.14 2.19 -45.48
CA PRO A 35 -24.96 1.98 -44.29
C PRO A 35 -24.07 1.99 -43.04
N VAL A 36 -24.41 2.84 -42.08
CA VAL A 36 -23.77 2.88 -40.77
C VAL A 36 -24.10 1.55 -40.08
N SER A 37 -23.11 0.66 -40.01
CA SER A 37 -23.22 -0.57 -39.22
C SER A 37 -23.43 -0.18 -37.76
N PRO A 38 -24.40 -0.77 -37.04
CA PRO A 38 -24.55 -0.50 -35.62
C PRO A 38 -23.24 -0.84 -34.93
N LYS A 39 -22.62 0.15 -34.27
CA LYS A 39 -21.45 -0.08 -33.40
C LYS A 39 -21.88 -1.14 -32.39
N LYS A 40 -21.24 -2.32 -32.43
CA LYS A 40 -21.42 -3.32 -31.37
C LYS A 40 -21.18 -2.63 -30.03
N PRO A 41 -22.02 -2.85 -29.01
CA PRO A 41 -21.77 -2.29 -27.69
C PRO A 41 -20.37 -2.72 -27.27
N ARG A 42 -19.54 -1.74 -26.93
CA ARG A 42 -18.21 -1.97 -26.37
C ARG A 42 -18.48 -2.71 -25.06
N ARG A 43 -18.12 -4.00 -24.99
CA ARG A 43 -18.21 -4.74 -23.72
C ARG A 43 -17.33 -3.98 -22.74
N GLU A 44 -17.93 -3.53 -21.64
CA GLU A 44 -17.17 -3.10 -20.47
C GLU A 44 -16.17 -4.23 -20.14
N PRO A 45 -14.90 -3.92 -19.88
CA PRO A 45 -13.94 -4.95 -19.48
C PRO A 45 -14.50 -5.72 -18.28
N GLU A 46 -14.33 -7.05 -18.29
CA GLU A 46 -14.73 -7.88 -17.15
C GLU A 46 -13.98 -7.38 -15.90
N ASP A 47 -14.71 -7.18 -14.81
CA ASP A 47 -14.12 -6.78 -13.54
C ASP A 47 -13.38 -7.97 -12.94
N THR A 48 -12.05 -7.97 -13.10
CA THR A 48 -11.15 -9.03 -12.63
C THR A 48 -10.65 -8.80 -11.22
N LYS A 49 -10.97 -7.67 -10.58
CA LYS A 49 -10.44 -7.31 -9.26
C LYS A 49 -10.95 -8.29 -8.20
N TYR A 50 -10.04 -9.00 -7.55
CA TYR A 50 -10.40 -9.93 -6.48
C TYR A 50 -10.61 -9.19 -5.16
N PHE A 51 -9.55 -8.57 -4.65
CA PHE A 51 -9.63 -7.82 -3.40
C PHE A 51 -10.36 -6.50 -3.62
N ARG A 52 -11.31 -6.20 -2.73
CA ARG A 52 -12.08 -4.97 -2.77
C ARG A 52 -11.89 -4.20 -1.49
N GLU A 53 -11.41 -2.98 -1.64
CA GLU A 53 -11.20 -2.05 -0.56
C GLU A 53 -12.27 -0.97 -0.56
N ASN A 54 -12.62 -0.47 0.61
CA ASN A 54 -13.46 0.72 0.67
C ASN A 54 -12.68 1.93 0.12
N THR A 55 -13.10 2.39 -1.07
CA THR A 55 -12.40 3.40 -1.87
C THR A 55 -12.54 4.83 -1.38
N ASP A 56 -13.44 5.10 -0.43
CA ASP A 56 -13.87 6.47 -0.17
C ASP A 56 -12.94 7.25 0.76
N LEU A 57 -11.98 6.58 1.42
CA LEU A 57 -11.23 7.17 2.53
C LEU A 57 -9.73 6.85 2.53
N THR A 58 -9.35 5.59 2.70
CA THR A 58 -7.92 5.21 2.83
C THR A 58 -7.49 4.08 1.89
N GLY A 59 -8.42 3.26 1.38
CA GLY A 59 -8.08 2.09 0.57
C GLY A 59 -7.43 0.95 1.36
N HIS A 60 -7.33 1.03 2.68
CA HIS A 60 -6.63 0.04 3.52
C HIS A 60 -7.58 -0.86 4.35
N TYR A 61 -8.84 -0.98 3.92
CA TYR A 61 -9.85 -1.81 4.59
C TYR A 61 -10.49 -2.81 3.64
N ASP A 62 -10.59 -4.07 4.06
CA ASP A 62 -11.36 -5.11 3.38
C ASP A 62 -12.85 -4.81 3.49
N GLU A 63 -13.53 -4.67 2.34
CA GLU A 63 -14.93 -4.24 2.29
C GLU A 63 -15.89 -5.15 3.07
N ARG A 64 -15.54 -6.44 3.25
CA ARG A 64 -16.42 -7.44 3.89
C ARG A 64 -16.50 -7.26 5.39
N PHE A 65 -15.44 -6.70 5.99
CA PHE A 65 -15.30 -6.53 7.43
C PHE A 65 -15.24 -5.05 7.86
N PHE A 66 -15.21 -4.14 6.88
CA PHE A 66 -15.28 -2.70 7.15
C PHE A 66 -16.62 -2.32 7.78
N SER A 67 -16.55 -1.60 8.90
CA SER A 67 -17.70 -0.99 9.56
C SER A 67 -17.57 0.54 9.61
N GLU A 68 -16.46 1.02 10.16
CA GLU A 68 -16.12 2.42 10.32
C GLU A 68 -14.59 2.58 10.32
N ILE A 69 -14.13 3.80 10.09
CA ILE A 69 -12.70 4.11 10.23
C ILE A 69 -12.36 4.07 11.72
N VAL A 70 -11.38 3.25 12.09
CA VAL A 70 -10.84 3.25 13.45
C VAL A 70 -10.00 4.50 13.70
N ASP A 71 -10.03 5.00 14.93
CA ASP A 71 -9.19 6.13 15.33
C ASP A 71 -7.70 5.76 15.38
N TYR A 72 -6.85 6.76 15.64
CA TYR A 72 -5.40 6.61 15.64
C TYR A 72 -4.90 5.51 16.60
N ASP A 73 -5.39 5.49 17.84
CA ASP A 73 -4.93 4.52 18.84
C ASP A 73 -5.45 3.11 18.51
N ALA A 74 -6.71 3.00 18.10
CA ALA A 74 -7.31 1.75 17.68
C ALA A 74 -6.65 1.16 16.41
N ARG A 75 -6.20 2.02 15.48
CA ARG A 75 -5.40 1.60 14.31
C ARG A 75 -4.10 0.98 14.76
N LEU A 76 -3.31 1.70 15.57
CA LEU A 76 -2.01 1.21 16.03
C LEU A 76 -2.12 -0.08 16.85
N ASP A 77 -3.10 -0.17 17.74
CA ASP A 77 -3.43 -1.39 18.48
C ASP A 77 -3.75 -2.56 17.54
N THR A 78 -4.58 -2.30 16.51
CA THR A 78 -4.94 -3.32 15.51
C THR A 78 -3.71 -3.79 14.74
N LEU A 79 -2.94 -2.87 14.13
CA LEU A 79 -1.77 -3.21 13.32
C LEU A 79 -0.72 -3.97 14.14
N LYS A 80 -0.47 -3.54 15.39
CA LYS A 80 0.46 -4.22 16.31
C LYS A 80 0.06 -5.66 16.58
N HIS A 81 -1.19 -5.89 16.96
CA HIS A 81 -1.63 -7.26 17.25
C HIS A 81 -1.75 -8.11 15.99
N MET A 82 -2.09 -7.50 14.85
CA MET A 82 -2.19 -8.15 13.56
C MET A 82 -0.84 -8.67 13.06
N VAL A 83 0.22 -7.84 13.10
CA VAL A 83 1.56 -8.29 12.71
C VAL A 83 2.12 -9.33 13.66
N ARG A 84 1.89 -9.18 14.97
CA ARG A 84 2.31 -10.17 15.97
C ARG A 84 1.64 -11.52 15.71
N ALA A 85 0.34 -11.52 15.41
CA ALA A 85 -0.40 -12.73 15.10
C ALA A 85 0.14 -13.42 13.84
N TRP A 86 0.39 -12.67 12.77
CA TRP A 86 0.97 -13.20 11.53
C TRP A 86 2.34 -13.84 11.76
N LEU A 87 3.26 -13.11 12.39
CA LEU A 87 4.64 -13.56 12.63
C LEU A 87 4.68 -14.78 13.55
N LEU A 88 3.90 -14.79 14.63
CA LEU A 88 3.84 -15.95 15.53
C LEU A 88 3.18 -17.17 14.89
N THR A 89 2.15 -16.98 14.07
CA THR A 89 1.46 -18.07 13.36
C THR A 89 2.41 -18.71 12.34
N THR A 90 3.03 -17.90 11.48
CA THR A 90 3.96 -18.39 10.46
C THR A 90 5.19 -19.05 11.07
N ALA A 91 5.75 -18.49 12.15
CA ALA A 91 6.85 -19.13 12.88
C ALA A 91 6.46 -20.48 13.48
N LYS A 92 5.25 -20.60 14.05
CA LYS A 92 4.73 -21.85 14.62
C LYS A 92 4.52 -22.93 13.56
N GLU A 93 4.00 -22.56 12.39
CA GLU A 93 3.72 -23.48 11.29
C GLU A 93 4.96 -23.76 10.40
N GLY A 94 6.08 -23.06 10.63
CA GLY A 94 7.30 -23.22 9.83
C GLY A 94 7.20 -22.59 8.44
N ILE A 95 6.35 -21.57 8.28
CA ILE A 95 6.14 -20.84 7.02
C ILE A 95 7.15 -19.69 6.93
N GLU A 96 8.02 -19.72 5.92
CA GLU A 96 9.00 -18.65 5.70
C GLU A 96 8.34 -17.38 5.14
N THR A 97 8.47 -16.28 5.87
CA THR A 97 8.03 -14.94 5.48
C THR A 97 8.96 -13.91 6.09
N TRP A 98 9.00 -12.69 5.53
CA TRP A 98 9.74 -11.56 6.08
C TRP A 98 8.93 -10.27 5.94
N ILE A 99 9.20 -9.30 6.81
CA ILE A 99 8.60 -7.96 6.72
C ILE A 99 9.22 -7.20 5.55
N ALA A 100 8.40 -6.43 4.83
CA ALA A 100 8.80 -5.71 3.61
C ALA A 100 8.27 -4.26 3.61
N HIS A 101 8.66 -3.48 2.60
CA HIS A 101 8.10 -2.15 2.31
C HIS A 101 8.02 -1.24 3.56
N GLY A 102 6.85 -0.67 3.86
CA GLY A 102 6.68 0.28 4.98
C GLY A 102 6.92 -0.38 6.33
N THR A 103 6.57 -1.67 6.45
CA THR A 103 6.81 -2.46 7.67
C THR A 103 8.29 -2.65 7.94
N LEU A 104 9.09 -2.93 6.90
CA LEU A 104 10.55 -3.00 7.00
C LEU A 104 11.17 -1.64 7.34
N LEU A 105 10.61 -0.54 6.82
CA LEU A 105 11.05 0.81 7.17
C LEU A 105 10.77 1.16 8.64
N GLY A 106 9.60 0.76 9.18
CA GLY A 106 9.33 0.87 10.61
C GLY A 106 10.32 0.09 11.45
N TRP A 107 10.64 -1.13 11.02
CA TRP A 107 11.66 -1.95 11.67
C TRP A 107 13.02 -1.24 11.73
N TRP A 108 13.46 -0.60 10.64
CA TRP A 108 14.73 0.14 10.59
C TRP A 108 14.85 1.24 11.66
N TRP A 109 13.74 1.88 12.03
CA TRP A 109 13.77 2.97 13.02
C TRP A 109 13.91 2.46 14.46
N ASN A 110 13.03 1.55 14.88
CA ASN A 110 13.02 1.02 16.25
C ASN A 110 12.41 -0.38 16.39
N GLY A 111 12.23 -1.12 15.29
CA GLY A 111 11.55 -2.41 15.36
C GLY A 111 10.03 -2.29 15.60
N GLN A 112 9.42 -1.13 15.30
CA GLN A 112 7.99 -0.87 15.51
C GLN A 112 7.33 -0.35 14.24
N ILE A 113 5.99 -0.39 14.21
CA ILE A 113 5.18 0.13 13.13
C ILE A 113 5.35 1.65 13.02
N LEU A 114 5.40 2.17 11.79
CA LEU A 114 5.38 3.62 11.57
C LEU A 114 4.01 4.17 11.99
N PRO A 115 3.93 5.19 12.88
CA PRO A 115 2.63 5.53 13.47
C PRO A 115 1.59 6.10 12.50
N TRP A 116 2.04 6.61 11.34
CA TRP A 116 1.19 7.11 10.27
C TRP A 116 0.78 6.05 9.24
N ASP A 117 1.37 4.85 9.30
CA ASP A 117 1.07 3.77 8.35
C ASP A 117 -0.35 3.23 8.56
N TRP A 118 -0.97 2.80 7.46
CA TRP A 118 -2.33 2.29 7.47
C TRP A 118 -2.43 0.80 7.15
N ASP A 119 -1.45 0.27 6.46
CA ASP A 119 -1.31 -1.15 6.15
C ASP A 119 0.06 -1.67 6.60
N LEU A 120 0.23 -2.96 6.40
CA LEU A 120 1.46 -3.68 6.70
C LEU A 120 1.77 -4.59 5.52
N ASP A 121 3.04 -4.80 5.28
CA ASP A 121 3.54 -5.54 4.13
C ASP A 121 4.47 -6.66 4.58
N VAL A 122 4.19 -7.84 4.07
CA VAL A 122 5.08 -8.99 4.19
C VAL A 122 5.30 -9.62 2.84
N GLN A 123 6.44 -10.27 2.70
CA GLN A 123 6.79 -11.00 1.50
C GLN A 123 7.12 -12.46 1.83
N MET A 124 7.04 -13.28 0.78
CA MET A 124 7.41 -14.69 0.79
C MET A 124 7.83 -15.12 -0.62
N SER A 125 8.47 -16.28 -0.74
CA SER A 125 8.70 -16.90 -2.05
C SER A 125 7.36 -17.29 -2.70
N ALA A 126 7.29 -17.33 -4.03
CA ALA A 126 6.09 -17.80 -4.72
C ALA A 126 5.78 -19.28 -4.44
N ASP A 127 6.77 -20.11 -4.12
CA ASP A 127 6.57 -21.50 -3.71
C ASP A 127 5.87 -21.57 -2.35
N THR A 128 6.33 -20.76 -1.38
CA THR A 128 5.66 -20.61 -0.08
C THR A 128 4.24 -20.09 -0.25
N LEU A 129 4.05 -19.08 -1.11
CA LEU A 129 2.73 -18.53 -1.42
C LEU A 129 1.79 -19.58 -2.01
N THR A 130 2.30 -20.43 -2.91
CA THR A 130 1.53 -21.54 -3.50
C THR A 130 1.14 -22.57 -2.44
N MET A 131 2.05 -22.90 -1.53
CA MET A 131 1.76 -23.79 -0.39
C MET A 131 0.64 -23.21 0.48
N ILE A 132 0.74 -21.94 0.92
CA ILE A 132 -0.31 -21.37 1.78
C ILE A 132 -1.64 -21.22 1.05
N GLY A 133 -1.63 -21.01 -0.27
CA GLY A 133 -2.84 -21.00 -1.08
C GLY A 133 -3.55 -22.35 -1.14
N ASN A 134 -2.79 -23.45 -1.15
CA ASN A 134 -3.35 -24.80 -1.19
C ASN A 134 -3.81 -25.28 0.19
N GLU A 135 -3.08 -24.93 1.25
CA GLU A 135 -3.27 -25.53 2.58
C GLU A 135 -4.04 -24.63 3.55
N TYR A 136 -3.91 -23.31 3.41
CA TYR A 136 -4.39 -22.34 4.41
C TYR A 136 -5.36 -21.29 3.86
N ASN A 137 -5.71 -21.30 2.57
CA ASN A 137 -6.66 -20.34 2.03
C ASN A 137 -8.03 -20.42 2.74
N MET A 138 -8.60 -19.26 3.07
CA MET A 138 -9.85 -19.08 3.80
C MET A 138 -9.88 -19.67 5.21
N THR A 139 -8.70 -19.94 5.80
CA THR A 139 -8.60 -20.40 7.19
C THR A 139 -8.68 -19.23 8.18
N ARG A 140 -9.22 -19.51 9.37
CA ARG A 140 -9.33 -18.54 10.46
C ARG A 140 -8.34 -18.88 11.56
N HIS A 141 -7.66 -17.85 12.06
CA HIS A 141 -6.57 -17.98 13.02
C HIS A 141 -6.85 -17.14 14.25
N LYS A 142 -6.90 -17.82 15.41
CA LYS A 142 -7.09 -17.16 16.69
C LYS A 142 -5.75 -16.70 17.25
N TYR A 143 -5.75 -15.49 17.79
CA TYR A 143 -4.60 -14.89 18.45
C TYR A 143 -4.99 -14.45 19.86
N VAL A 144 -4.11 -14.72 20.81
CA VAL A 144 -4.20 -14.22 22.18
C VAL A 144 -2.84 -13.56 22.48
N SER A 145 -2.86 -12.33 22.98
CA SER A 145 -1.63 -11.65 23.41
C SER A 145 -0.95 -12.37 24.55
N GLU A 146 0.35 -12.13 24.71
CA GLU A 146 1.18 -12.77 25.75
C GLU A 146 0.64 -12.53 27.18
N ASP A 147 0.06 -11.36 27.43
CA ASP A 147 -0.58 -11.00 28.70
C ASP A 147 -2.02 -11.53 28.85
N GLY A 148 -2.57 -12.17 27.81
CA GLY A 148 -3.94 -12.70 27.79
C GLY A 148 -5.04 -11.64 27.74
N LEU A 149 -4.70 -10.35 27.57
CA LEU A 149 -5.68 -9.26 27.61
C LEU A 149 -6.37 -9.02 26.27
N VAL A 150 -5.74 -9.44 25.17
CA VAL A 150 -6.20 -9.16 23.82
C VAL A 150 -6.43 -10.47 23.07
N GLU A 151 -7.67 -10.68 22.66
CA GLU A 151 -8.05 -11.78 21.77
C GLU A 151 -8.51 -11.23 20.41
N ARG A 152 -8.04 -11.86 19.33
CA ARG A 152 -8.31 -11.47 17.95
C ARG A 152 -8.51 -12.72 17.09
N GLU A 153 -9.20 -12.56 15.97
CA GLU A 153 -9.31 -13.59 14.94
C GLU A 153 -9.00 -12.96 13.58
N TYR A 154 -8.23 -13.69 12.78
CA TYR A 154 -7.79 -13.24 11.47
C TYR A 154 -8.17 -14.23 10.39
N LEU A 155 -8.51 -13.73 9.21
CA LEU A 155 -8.75 -14.53 8.01
C LEU A 155 -7.52 -14.46 7.11
N LEU A 156 -6.97 -15.61 6.73
CA LEU A 156 -6.03 -15.68 5.61
C LEU A 156 -6.83 -15.88 4.31
N ASP A 157 -6.83 -14.86 3.45
CA ASP A 157 -7.52 -14.88 2.16
C ASP A 157 -6.48 -14.81 1.03
N VAL A 158 -6.44 -15.85 0.20
CA VAL A 158 -5.46 -15.99 -0.89
C VAL A 158 -6.14 -15.74 -2.22
N ASN A 159 -5.59 -14.80 -2.99
CA ASN A 159 -6.12 -14.38 -4.28
C ASN A 159 -6.06 -15.54 -5.30
N PRO A 160 -7.16 -15.94 -5.97
CA PRO A 160 -7.15 -16.98 -7.00
C PRO A 160 -6.15 -16.73 -8.15
N TRP A 161 -5.68 -15.49 -8.33
CA TRP A 161 -4.65 -15.10 -9.29
C TRP A 161 -3.21 -15.28 -8.79
N ILE A 162 -2.96 -16.02 -7.70
CA ILE A 162 -1.60 -16.31 -7.19
C ILE A 162 -0.68 -16.96 -8.23
N TRP A 163 -1.24 -17.72 -9.18
CA TRP A 163 -0.48 -18.40 -10.24
C TRP A 163 0.12 -17.43 -11.26
N GLN A 164 -0.49 -16.26 -11.43
CA GLN A 164 0.03 -15.24 -12.32
C GLN A 164 1.19 -14.55 -11.60
N ARG A 165 2.43 -14.63 -12.09
CA ARG A 165 3.58 -13.97 -11.43
C ARG A 165 4.00 -12.64 -12.04
N VAL A 166 3.30 -12.21 -13.08
CA VAL A 166 3.46 -10.90 -13.73
C VAL A 166 2.28 -10.00 -13.39
N ARG A 167 2.39 -8.69 -13.63
CA ARG A 167 1.36 -7.70 -13.26
C ARG A 167 -0.03 -7.96 -13.88
N GLY A 168 -0.09 -8.54 -15.08
CA GLY A 168 -1.34 -8.73 -15.79
C GLY A 168 -2.01 -7.40 -16.14
N ASP A 169 -3.31 -7.29 -15.85
CA ASP A 169 -4.10 -6.07 -16.00
C ASP A 169 -3.91 -5.06 -14.86
N GLY A 170 -3.15 -5.42 -13.83
CA GLY A 170 -2.91 -4.58 -12.66
C GLY A 170 -4.01 -4.62 -11.59
N MET A 171 -5.04 -5.45 -11.75
CA MET A 171 -6.15 -5.55 -10.79
C MET A 171 -5.86 -6.54 -9.65
N ASN A 172 -4.88 -7.43 -9.82
CA ASN A 172 -4.57 -8.51 -8.88
C ASN A 172 -3.09 -8.52 -8.46
N VAL A 173 -2.58 -7.34 -8.09
CA VAL A 173 -1.18 -7.13 -7.71
C VAL A 173 -0.84 -7.77 -6.36
N ILE A 174 -1.78 -7.77 -5.41
CA ILE A 174 -1.62 -8.42 -4.10
C ILE A 174 -2.05 -9.88 -4.18
N ASP A 175 -1.24 -10.75 -3.58
CA ASP A 175 -1.38 -12.20 -3.68
C ASP A 175 -2.23 -12.81 -2.57
N ALA A 176 -2.12 -12.29 -1.35
CA ALA A 176 -2.95 -12.72 -0.23
C ALA A 176 -3.09 -11.59 0.80
N ARG A 177 -4.07 -11.73 1.69
CA ARG A 177 -4.29 -10.84 2.83
C ARG A 177 -4.47 -11.60 4.11
N TRP A 178 -3.90 -11.04 5.17
CA TRP A 178 -4.20 -11.42 6.55
C TRP A 178 -5.12 -10.37 7.16
N VAL A 179 -6.41 -10.65 7.24
CA VAL A 179 -7.46 -9.66 7.52
C VAL A 179 -7.95 -9.77 8.96
N ASP A 180 -7.97 -8.66 9.69
CA ASP A 180 -8.68 -8.55 10.97
C ASP A 180 -10.19 -8.52 10.73
N VAL A 181 -10.89 -9.57 11.16
CA VAL A 181 -12.31 -9.76 10.84
C VAL A 181 -13.24 -8.79 11.58
N ARG A 182 -12.72 -7.94 12.46
CA ARG A 182 -13.54 -7.02 13.27
C ARG A 182 -13.65 -5.63 12.68
N ASN A 183 -12.64 -5.19 11.94
CA ASN A 183 -12.63 -3.86 11.32
C ASN A 183 -12.18 -3.86 9.85
N GLY A 184 -11.59 -4.96 9.36
CA GLY A 184 -11.15 -5.09 7.98
C GLY A 184 -9.76 -4.55 7.67
N LEU A 185 -8.99 -4.07 8.65
CA LEU A 185 -7.56 -3.80 8.43
C LEU A 185 -6.85 -5.11 8.09
N TYR A 186 -5.80 -5.03 7.27
CA TYR A 186 -5.11 -6.22 6.77
C TYR A 186 -3.60 -6.02 6.62
N ILE A 187 -2.88 -7.14 6.53
CA ILE A 187 -1.52 -7.20 6.00
C ILE A 187 -1.61 -7.64 4.54
N ASP A 188 -0.96 -6.91 3.65
CA ASP A 188 -0.75 -7.32 2.27
C ASP A 188 0.42 -8.31 2.19
N ILE A 189 0.16 -9.46 1.58
CA ILE A 189 1.12 -10.55 1.41
C ILE A 189 1.48 -10.62 -0.08
N THR A 190 2.77 -10.46 -0.38
CA THR A 190 3.27 -10.45 -1.75
C THR A 190 4.28 -11.57 -2.00
N GLY A 191 4.04 -12.37 -3.04
CA GLY A 191 4.98 -13.38 -3.49
C GLY A 191 6.04 -12.80 -4.44
N ILE A 192 7.30 -13.19 -4.27
CA ILE A 192 8.37 -12.92 -5.24
C ILE A 192 8.80 -14.20 -5.96
N ALA A 193 9.05 -14.08 -7.27
CA ALA A 193 9.49 -15.18 -8.11
C ALA A 193 10.41 -14.67 -9.22
N GLU A 194 11.28 -15.54 -9.73
CA GLU A 194 11.93 -15.29 -11.01
C GLU A 194 10.94 -15.54 -12.16
N THR A 195 10.66 -14.52 -12.98
CA THR A 195 9.69 -14.64 -14.09
C THR A 195 10.31 -14.60 -15.47
N GLN A 196 11.58 -14.21 -15.57
CA GLN A 196 12.29 -14.02 -16.84
C GLN A 196 13.73 -14.55 -16.77
N PRO A 197 13.94 -15.85 -16.48
CA PRO A 197 15.28 -16.42 -16.28
C PRO A 197 16.18 -16.27 -17.52
N ASP A 198 15.62 -16.27 -18.72
CA ASP A 198 16.39 -16.17 -19.97
C ASP A 198 16.95 -14.76 -20.22
N SER A 199 16.26 -13.70 -19.78
CA SER A 199 16.65 -12.31 -20.05
C SER A 199 17.18 -11.58 -18.82
N MET A 200 16.79 -12.02 -17.62
CA MET A 200 17.15 -11.43 -16.32
C MET A 200 17.33 -12.56 -15.29
N PRO A 201 18.38 -13.39 -15.45
CA PRO A 201 18.65 -14.47 -14.50
C PRO A 201 18.92 -13.91 -13.10
N ASP A 202 18.51 -14.67 -12.08
CA ASP A 202 18.69 -14.35 -10.66
C ASP A 202 17.97 -13.06 -10.19
N ILE A 203 17.00 -12.58 -10.98
CA ILE A 203 16.14 -11.46 -10.62
C ILE A 203 14.76 -11.96 -10.23
N LEU A 204 14.43 -11.76 -8.96
CA LEU A 204 13.10 -11.97 -8.42
C LEU A 204 12.26 -10.73 -8.66
N ASN A 205 10.97 -10.90 -8.91
CA ASN A 205 10.03 -9.82 -9.02
C ASN A 205 8.69 -10.16 -8.40
N CYS A 206 8.01 -9.12 -7.92
CA CYS A 206 6.59 -9.19 -7.62
C CYS A 206 5.75 -8.65 -8.79
N LYS A 207 4.43 -8.60 -8.60
CA LYS A 207 3.47 -8.05 -9.58
C LYS A 207 3.46 -6.52 -9.63
N ASN A 208 4.12 -5.84 -8.67
CA ASN A 208 4.14 -4.38 -8.57
C ASN A 208 5.45 -3.72 -9.00
N TYR A 209 6.21 -4.36 -9.91
CA TYR A 209 7.47 -3.84 -10.44
C TYR A 209 8.64 -3.75 -9.47
N HIS A 210 8.50 -4.25 -8.23
CA HIS A 210 9.66 -4.46 -7.37
C HIS A 210 10.51 -5.61 -7.89
N ARG A 211 11.83 -5.42 -7.84
CA ARG A 211 12.83 -6.37 -8.30
C ARG A 211 13.94 -6.48 -7.28
N TYR A 212 14.41 -7.69 -7.09
CA TYR A 212 15.45 -8.02 -6.13
C TYR A 212 16.41 -9.02 -6.77
N HIS A 213 17.70 -8.88 -6.53
CA HIS A 213 18.60 -10.00 -6.73
C HIS A 213 18.31 -11.07 -5.68
N VAL A 214 18.53 -12.34 -6.02
CA VAL A 214 18.39 -13.46 -5.06
C VAL A 214 19.18 -13.22 -3.77
N ASN A 215 20.38 -12.67 -3.90
CA ASN A 215 21.27 -12.36 -2.76
C ASN A 215 20.84 -11.15 -1.93
N ASP A 216 19.89 -10.33 -2.42
CA ASP A 216 19.32 -9.23 -1.61
C ASP A 216 18.37 -9.79 -0.55
N ILE A 217 17.70 -10.89 -0.88
CA ILE A 217 16.71 -11.55 -0.02
C ILE A 217 17.38 -12.57 0.90
N TRP A 218 18.10 -13.53 0.33
CA TRP A 218 18.63 -14.67 1.08
C TRP A 218 20.15 -14.60 1.33
N PRO A 219 20.62 -15.11 2.49
CA PRO A 219 19.82 -15.68 3.59
C PRO A 219 19.09 -14.60 4.39
N LEU A 220 17.84 -14.88 4.75
CA LEU A 220 17.07 -14.00 5.63
C LEU A 220 17.75 -13.86 7.00
N ARG A 221 17.57 -12.71 7.63
CA ARG A 221 18.16 -12.40 8.94
C ARG A 221 17.10 -12.46 10.02
N ASP A 222 17.41 -13.12 11.12
CA ASP A 222 16.54 -13.14 12.30
C ASP A 222 16.61 -11.81 13.05
N THR A 223 15.45 -11.32 13.49
CA THR A 223 15.31 -10.08 14.23
C THR A 223 14.04 -10.09 15.10
N THR A 224 13.66 -8.94 15.64
CA THR A 224 12.40 -8.73 16.35
C THR A 224 11.64 -7.56 15.75
N PHE A 225 10.32 -7.68 15.64
CA PHE A 225 9.41 -6.59 15.25
C PHE A 225 8.19 -6.61 16.15
N GLU A 226 7.78 -5.45 16.68
CA GLU A 226 6.69 -5.33 17.67
C GLU A 226 6.83 -6.29 18.88
N GLY A 227 8.09 -6.58 19.24
CA GLY A 227 8.44 -7.45 20.36
C GLY A 227 8.32 -8.95 20.09
N VAL A 228 8.06 -9.40 18.86
CA VAL A 228 8.03 -10.84 18.50
C VAL A 228 9.13 -11.17 17.48
N PRO A 229 9.56 -12.45 17.38
CA PRO A 229 10.51 -12.88 16.35
C PRO A 229 10.01 -12.54 14.94
N ALA A 230 10.91 -12.03 14.11
CA ALA A 230 10.64 -11.67 12.71
C ALA A 230 11.86 -12.00 11.84
N LYS A 231 11.66 -11.96 10.52
CA LYS A 231 12.74 -12.05 9.54
C LYS A 231 12.75 -10.82 8.64
N ILE A 232 13.93 -10.46 8.15
CA ILE A 232 14.18 -9.38 7.18
C ILE A 232 15.09 -9.89 6.06
N PRO A 233 15.08 -9.24 4.88
CA PRO A 233 16.03 -9.51 3.80
C PRO A 233 17.49 -9.34 4.22
N TYR A 234 18.40 -10.00 3.51
CA TYR A 234 19.85 -9.89 3.74
C TYR A 234 20.36 -8.45 3.55
N SER A 235 20.03 -7.84 2.41
CA SER A 235 20.42 -6.48 1.99
C SER A 235 19.26 -5.47 2.21
N PHE A 236 18.65 -5.50 3.39
CA PHE A 236 17.48 -4.64 3.66
C PHE A 236 17.73 -3.14 3.44
N ASP A 237 18.97 -2.68 3.64
CA ASP A 237 19.35 -1.27 3.56
C ASP A 237 19.35 -0.80 2.10
N GLU A 238 19.93 -1.59 1.20
CA GLU A 238 19.87 -1.34 -0.24
C GLU A 238 18.42 -1.38 -0.75
N ILE A 239 17.61 -2.33 -0.26
CA ILE A 239 16.19 -2.42 -0.58
C ILE A 239 15.44 -1.14 -0.16
N LEU A 240 15.60 -0.72 1.10
CA LEU A 240 14.96 0.48 1.63
C LEU A 240 15.45 1.76 0.94
N ILE A 241 16.74 1.87 0.63
CA ILE A 241 17.30 3.01 -0.10
C ILE A 241 16.76 3.05 -1.53
N THR A 242 16.62 1.92 -2.19
CA THR A 242 16.07 1.85 -3.55
C THR A 242 14.60 2.28 -3.56
N GLU A 243 13.83 1.83 -2.58
CA GLU A 243 12.38 2.07 -2.51
C GLU A 243 12.03 3.48 -2.00
N TYR A 244 12.61 3.89 -0.87
CA TYR A 244 12.24 5.12 -0.16
C TYR A 244 13.28 6.23 -0.23
N ARG A 245 14.45 5.96 -0.83
CA ARG A 245 15.64 6.82 -0.84
C ARG A 245 16.24 7.00 0.56
N ALA A 246 17.52 7.35 0.60
CA ALA A 246 18.25 7.58 1.85
C ALA A 246 17.57 8.60 2.79
N LYS A 247 16.74 9.51 2.27
CA LYS A 247 16.01 10.51 3.06
C LYS A 247 15.06 9.86 4.08
N ALA A 248 14.37 8.77 3.72
CA ALA A 248 13.43 8.10 4.62
C ALA A 248 14.09 7.46 5.84
N LEU A 249 15.39 7.18 5.75
CA LEU A 249 16.17 6.53 6.82
C LEU A 249 16.74 7.55 7.82
N VAL A 250 16.67 8.85 7.52
CA VAL A 250 17.35 9.91 8.30
C VAL A 250 16.46 11.09 8.68
N VAL A 251 15.34 11.31 7.99
CA VAL A 251 14.43 12.41 8.33
C VAL A 251 13.68 12.09 9.61
N THR A 252 13.72 13.02 10.56
CA THR A 252 13.19 12.88 11.92
C THR A 252 11.85 13.59 12.12
N GLU A 253 11.20 14.05 11.06
CA GLU A 253 9.87 14.68 11.09
C GLU A 253 9.07 14.22 9.87
N TYR A 254 7.91 13.62 10.09
CA TYR A 254 7.07 13.10 9.03
C TYR A 254 5.62 12.89 9.49
N GLU A 255 4.65 13.23 8.65
CA GLU A 255 3.21 12.98 8.85
C GLU A 255 2.70 13.26 10.29
N GLY A 256 2.99 14.45 10.83
CA GLY A 256 2.56 14.84 12.18
C GLY A 256 3.35 14.21 13.33
N HIS A 257 4.48 13.58 13.05
CA HIS A 257 5.32 12.92 14.05
C HIS A 257 6.75 13.45 14.02
N ARG A 258 7.41 13.39 15.17
CA ARG A 258 8.82 13.73 15.34
C ARG A 258 9.54 12.56 16.02
N TRP A 259 10.70 12.21 15.48
CA TRP A 259 11.57 11.19 16.06
C TRP A 259 12.24 11.72 17.32
N ASN A 260 12.04 11.01 18.42
CA ASN A 260 12.65 11.28 19.70
C ASN A 260 13.91 10.43 19.88
N THR A 261 15.07 11.10 19.84
CA THR A 261 16.39 10.44 19.93
C THR A 261 16.67 9.78 21.27
N LYS A 262 15.98 10.19 22.35
CA LYS A 262 16.18 9.64 23.70
C LYS A 262 15.39 8.35 23.90
N SER A 263 14.10 8.36 23.58
CA SER A 263 13.23 7.18 23.68
C SER A 263 13.36 6.23 22.49
N LYS A 264 13.92 6.71 21.36
CA LYS A 264 13.94 6.01 20.07
C LYS A 264 12.52 5.67 19.59
N THR A 265 11.63 6.66 19.66
CA THR A 265 10.22 6.53 19.25
C THR A 265 9.81 7.68 18.35
N TRP A 266 8.78 7.43 17.55
CA TRP A 266 8.06 8.48 16.83
C TRP A 266 6.94 9.01 17.71
N ASP A 267 7.06 10.26 18.15
CA ASP A 267 6.10 10.91 19.03
C ASP A 267 5.21 11.86 18.22
N LEU A 268 3.93 12.01 18.60
CA LEU A 268 3.03 12.99 18.00
C LEU A 268 3.60 14.40 18.17
N ALA A 269 3.60 15.17 17.08
CA ALA A 269 4.12 16.53 17.02
C ALA A 269 3.15 17.40 16.22
N ASN A 270 2.26 18.11 16.93
CA ASN A 270 1.21 18.95 16.32
C ASN A 270 1.77 20.09 15.45
N ASP A 271 3.03 20.46 15.65
CA ASP A 271 3.72 21.44 14.83
C ASP A 271 4.24 20.86 13.52
N VAL A 272 4.33 19.54 13.37
CA VAL A 272 4.73 18.85 12.13
C VAL A 272 3.50 18.68 11.22
N PRO A 273 3.58 18.99 9.92
CA PRO A 273 2.42 18.91 9.03
C PRO A 273 2.06 17.45 8.77
N ALA A 274 0.78 17.17 8.56
CA ALA A 274 0.25 15.84 8.25
C ALA A 274 -0.78 15.89 7.10
N GLY A 275 -0.94 14.77 6.39
CA GLY A 275 -1.92 14.63 5.31
C GLY A 275 -1.78 15.72 4.25
N ALA A 276 -2.90 16.33 3.87
CA ALA A 276 -2.95 17.32 2.79
C ALA A 276 -2.01 18.52 2.99
N GLU A 277 -1.73 18.91 4.24
CA GLU A 277 -0.80 20.00 4.54
C GLU A 277 0.66 19.59 4.26
N ALA A 278 1.04 18.37 4.66
CA ALA A 278 2.35 17.82 4.35
C ALA A 278 2.57 17.70 2.84
N GLU A 279 1.54 17.30 2.09
CA GLU A 279 1.61 17.19 0.63
C GLU A 279 1.89 18.51 -0.07
N GLN A 280 1.27 19.60 0.39
CA GLN A 280 1.49 20.95 -0.14
C GLN A 280 2.90 21.46 0.14
N LEU A 281 3.52 20.96 1.21
CA LEU A 281 4.87 21.32 1.64
C LEU A 281 5.97 20.42 1.06
N LYS A 282 5.65 19.37 0.29
CA LYS A 282 6.64 18.45 -0.32
C LYS A 282 7.74 19.16 -1.14
N ASN A 283 7.49 20.39 -1.61
CA ASN A 283 8.44 21.22 -2.37
C ASN A 283 9.27 22.21 -1.54
N HIS A 284 9.06 22.32 -0.23
CA HIS A 284 9.80 23.22 0.66
C HIS A 284 10.54 22.40 1.71
N VAL A 285 11.87 22.53 1.78
CA VAL A 285 12.66 21.94 2.86
C VAL A 285 12.33 22.74 4.12
N ARG A 286 11.48 22.21 4.99
CA ARG A 286 11.30 22.77 6.34
C ARG A 286 12.62 22.56 7.09
N GLU A 287 13.24 23.65 7.54
CA GLU A 287 14.28 23.53 8.55
C GLU A 287 13.60 23.06 9.85
N PRO A 288 13.97 21.90 10.41
CA PRO A 288 13.34 21.41 11.62
C PRO A 288 13.53 22.45 12.73
N GLU A 289 12.45 22.86 13.38
CA GLU A 289 12.55 23.80 14.50
C GLU A 289 13.40 23.14 15.59
N ARG A 290 14.54 23.78 15.88
CA ARG A 290 15.53 23.30 16.85
C ARG A 290 14.89 23.15 18.24
N TYR A 291 14.44 21.94 18.58
CA TYR A 291 14.43 21.53 19.97
C TYR A 291 15.87 21.20 20.39
N TYR A 292 16.26 21.69 21.56
CA TYR A 292 17.52 21.44 22.27
C TYR A 292 17.77 19.95 22.62
N SER A 293 17.14 19.00 21.91
CA SER A 293 17.29 17.55 22.05
C SER A 293 17.79 16.87 20.77
N VAL A 294 17.80 17.57 19.63
CA VAL A 294 18.40 17.06 18.40
C VAL A 294 19.84 17.55 18.38
N GLU A 295 20.76 16.78 18.94
CA GLU A 295 22.08 16.77 18.32
C GLU A 295 21.82 16.32 16.89
N SER A 296 21.78 17.30 15.99
CA SER A 296 21.95 17.04 14.57
C SER A 296 23.36 16.50 14.46
N GLY A 297 23.55 15.22 14.75
CA GLY A 297 24.76 14.56 14.36
C GLY A 297 24.85 14.84 12.88
N GLY A 298 25.87 15.61 12.48
CA GLY A 298 25.92 16.20 11.16
C GLY A 298 25.92 15.15 10.05
N PHE A 299 26.21 15.58 8.83
CA PHE A 299 26.34 14.70 7.67
C PHE A 299 27.09 13.38 7.98
N PHE A 300 28.19 13.44 8.74
CA PHE A 300 28.95 12.27 9.15
C PHE A 300 28.25 11.34 10.15
N TYR A 301 27.38 11.83 11.05
CA TYR A 301 26.62 10.97 11.96
C TYR A 301 25.47 10.26 11.23
N ASN A 302 24.82 10.94 10.28
CA ASN A 302 23.79 10.32 9.45
C ASN A 302 24.40 9.28 8.50
N VAL A 303 25.58 9.56 7.94
CA VAL A 303 26.39 8.57 7.21
C VAL A 303 26.88 7.45 8.14
N PHE A 304 27.28 7.76 9.37
CA PHE A 304 27.66 6.78 10.38
C PHE A 304 26.49 5.87 10.78
N ARG A 305 25.26 6.40 10.92
CA ARG A 305 24.04 5.59 11.14
C ARG A 305 23.77 4.65 9.98
N LEU A 306 24.03 5.07 8.74
CA LEU A 306 23.91 4.21 7.56
C LEU A 306 25.00 3.13 7.50
N LEU A 307 26.21 3.39 8.03
CA LEU A 307 27.37 2.49 7.90
C LEU A 307 27.68 1.62 9.12
N HIS A 308 27.24 2.00 10.33
CA HIS A 308 27.79 1.46 11.58
C HIS A 308 26.76 1.06 12.65
N TRP A 309 25.46 1.09 12.37
CA TRP A 309 24.47 0.47 13.24
C TRP A 309 24.13 -0.94 12.75
N TRP A 310 24.83 -1.90 13.36
CA TRP A 310 24.61 -3.34 13.38
C TRP A 310 24.91 -3.84 14.80
#